data_AF-A0A3D8VDN2-F1
#
_entry.id   AF-A0A3D8VDN2-F1
#
_cell.length_a   1.000
_cell.length_b   1.000
_cell.length_c   1.000
_cell.angle_alpha   90.00
_cell.angle_beta   90.00
_cell.angle_gamma   90.00
#
_symmetry.space_group_name_H-M   'P 1'
#
loop_
_entity.id
_entity.type
_entity.pdbx_description
1 polymer ?
#
loop_
_entity_poly.entity_id
_entity_poly.type
_entity_poly.pdbx_seq_one_letter_code
_entity_poly.pdbx_strand_id
1 'polypeptide(L)'
;MATRSHSTTIARLQTLHGDASAEPFLRRLDVIERDPADPRRHMLLDSLVVDLAAADAAWQARRERIVALRTLAVELETLIGASSTELRAQVAACLATPEADMAQVGALAQQCTDAIAQQLHRRAAVARRRAVLEGLASLGYEVREGMETAWAEAGSVVLRKAATPGYGVEVGGRAESGRLQVRAVSLTDTRDRARERDIETIWCGEFTRLRSLLADRGSELTIEKALAIGEVPLKVIEGGYKGSSEATGSSAKKNSS
;
A
#
# COMPACT_ATOMS: atom_id res chain seq x y z
N MET A 1 -15.87 -31.43 41.89
CA MET A 1 -16.20 -30.31 40.98
C MET A 1 -15.13 -30.13 39.90
N ALA A 2 -13.84 -30.29 40.22
CA ALA A 2 -12.72 -30.21 39.26
C ALA A 2 -12.79 -31.22 38.09
N THR A 3 -13.14 -32.49 38.34
CA THR A 3 -13.19 -33.53 37.30
C THR A 3 -14.18 -33.23 36.16
N ARG A 4 -15.33 -32.58 36.46
CA ARG A 4 -16.30 -32.16 35.43
C ARG A 4 -15.75 -31.03 34.55
N SER A 5 -14.87 -30.18 35.08
CA SER A 5 -14.26 -29.08 34.33
C SER A 5 -13.25 -29.62 33.30
N HIS A 6 -12.47 -30.64 33.65
CA HIS A 6 -11.46 -31.22 32.74
C HIS A 6 -12.10 -31.94 31.55
N SER A 7 -13.09 -32.79 31.80
CA SER A 7 -13.82 -33.50 30.73
C SER A 7 -14.54 -32.55 29.77
N THR A 8 -15.05 -31.43 30.29
CA THR A 8 -15.71 -30.40 29.45
C THR A 8 -14.72 -29.72 28.52
N THR A 9 -13.53 -29.35 29.00
CA THR A 9 -12.51 -28.70 28.17
C THR A 9 -11.90 -29.66 27.15
N ILE A 10 -11.70 -30.92 27.51
CA ILE A 10 -11.23 -31.96 26.57
C ILE A 10 -12.28 -32.22 25.48
N ALA A 11 -13.55 -32.35 25.84
CA ALA A 11 -14.64 -32.52 24.85
C ALA A 11 -14.77 -31.30 23.92
N ARG A 12 -14.53 -30.09 24.45
CA ARG A 12 -14.47 -28.87 23.65
C ARG A 12 -13.32 -28.91 22.65
N LEU A 13 -12.12 -29.35 23.06
CA LEU A 13 -10.99 -29.51 22.14
C LEU A 13 -11.29 -30.51 21.02
N GLN A 14 -11.90 -31.66 21.33
CA GLN A 14 -12.32 -32.64 20.31
C GLN A 14 -13.28 -32.02 19.30
N THR A 15 -14.27 -31.28 19.79
CA THR A 15 -15.29 -30.64 18.94
C THR A 15 -14.69 -29.57 18.03
N LEU A 16 -13.74 -28.77 18.53
CA LEU A 16 -13.19 -27.62 17.80
C LEU A 16 -11.95 -27.94 16.96
N HIS A 17 -11.19 -28.96 17.34
CA HIS A 17 -9.86 -29.25 16.78
C HIS A 17 -9.67 -30.73 16.37
N GLY A 18 -10.70 -31.55 16.54
CA GLY A 18 -10.70 -32.97 16.16
C GLY A 18 -10.10 -33.88 17.22
N ASP A 19 -10.38 -35.17 17.12
CA ASP A 19 -10.05 -36.17 18.15
C ASP A 19 -8.54 -36.31 18.40
N ALA A 20 -7.73 -36.21 17.34
CA ALA A 20 -6.27 -36.30 17.43
C ALA A 20 -5.65 -35.23 18.35
N SER A 21 -6.29 -34.06 18.50
CA SER A 21 -5.81 -32.97 19.35
C SER A 21 -6.02 -33.23 20.85
N ALA A 22 -7.02 -34.04 21.20
CA ALA A 22 -7.42 -34.33 22.57
C ALA A 22 -6.83 -35.64 23.11
N GLU A 23 -6.46 -36.57 22.22
CA GLU A 23 -5.94 -37.91 22.53
C GLU A 23 -4.78 -37.93 23.55
N PRO A 24 -3.78 -37.02 23.51
CA PRO A 24 -2.73 -36.99 24.53
C PRO A 24 -3.25 -36.65 25.93
N PHE A 25 -4.24 -35.77 26.02
CA PHE A 25 -4.84 -35.32 27.28
C PHE A 25 -5.78 -36.36 27.86
N LEU A 26 -6.54 -37.05 27.01
CA LEU A 26 -7.38 -38.20 27.39
C LEU A 26 -6.53 -39.32 27.99
N ARG A 27 -5.45 -39.72 27.30
CA ARG A 27 -4.53 -40.75 27.82
C ARG A 27 -3.91 -40.36 29.16
N ARG A 28 -3.55 -39.08 29.33
CA ARG A 28 -2.97 -38.59 30.59
C ARG A 28 -4.01 -38.54 31.72
N LEU A 29 -5.25 -38.16 31.42
CA LEU A 29 -6.36 -38.19 32.37
C LEU A 29 -6.65 -39.63 32.83
N ASP A 30 -6.73 -40.58 31.91
CA ASP A 30 -6.94 -42.01 32.21
C ASP A 30 -5.88 -42.56 33.18
N VAL A 31 -4.62 -42.19 32.99
CA VAL A 31 -3.52 -42.61 33.89
C VAL A 31 -3.70 -42.03 35.30
N ILE A 32 -4.09 -40.75 35.40
CA ILE A 32 -4.32 -40.08 36.69
C ILE A 32 -5.56 -40.66 37.40
N GLU A 33 -6.58 -41.09 36.65
CA GLU A 33 -7.80 -41.66 37.22
C GLU A 33 -7.64 -43.13 37.67
N ARG A 34 -6.71 -43.89 37.07
CA ARG A 34 -6.43 -45.29 37.44
C ARG A 34 -5.81 -45.46 38.82
N ASP A 35 -5.07 -44.48 39.33
CA ASP A 35 -4.50 -44.52 40.68
C ASP A 35 -5.07 -43.38 41.56
N PRO A 36 -6.26 -43.58 42.15
CA PRO A 36 -6.92 -42.54 42.92
C PRO A 36 -6.22 -42.21 44.24
N ALA A 37 -5.28 -43.04 44.70
CA ALA A 37 -4.58 -42.90 45.96
C ALA A 37 -3.22 -42.18 45.81
N ASP A 38 -2.76 -41.86 44.59
CA ASP A 38 -1.49 -41.14 44.39
C ASP A 38 -1.56 -39.76 45.10
N PRO A 39 -0.67 -39.47 46.06
CA PRO A 39 -0.63 -38.19 46.77
C PRO A 39 -0.38 -36.99 45.84
N ARG A 40 0.18 -37.21 44.64
CA ARG A 40 0.45 -36.18 43.62
C ARG A 40 -0.73 -35.91 42.70
N ARG A 41 -1.83 -36.65 42.83
CA ARG A 41 -2.99 -36.58 41.92
C ARG A 41 -3.48 -35.14 41.68
N HIS A 42 -3.63 -34.34 42.74
CA HIS A 42 -4.08 -32.95 42.63
C HIS A 42 -3.12 -32.11 41.77
N MET A 43 -1.82 -32.20 42.04
CA MET A 43 -0.79 -31.50 41.25
C MET A 43 -0.76 -31.96 39.79
N LEU A 44 -0.96 -33.26 39.51
CA LEU A 44 -1.01 -33.78 38.14
C LEU A 44 -2.24 -33.28 37.38
N LEU A 45 -3.38 -33.17 38.04
CA LEU A 45 -4.60 -32.57 37.48
C LEU A 45 -4.42 -31.07 37.21
N ASP A 46 -3.81 -30.33 38.14
CA ASP A 46 -3.55 -28.90 37.97
C ASP A 46 -2.58 -28.65 36.79
N SER A 47 -1.53 -29.46 36.68
CA SER A 47 -0.63 -29.41 35.51
C SER A 47 -1.36 -29.76 34.21
N LEU A 48 -2.24 -30.76 34.21
CA LEU A 48 -3.06 -31.10 33.04
C LEU A 48 -3.93 -29.92 32.61
N VAL A 49 -4.52 -29.18 33.54
CA VAL A 49 -5.32 -27.98 33.24
C VAL A 49 -4.49 -26.89 32.56
N VAL A 50 -3.30 -26.62 33.09
CA VAL A 50 -2.41 -25.61 32.51
C VAL A 50 -2.00 -26.01 31.09
N ASP A 51 -1.61 -27.27 30.88
CA ASP A 51 -1.21 -27.78 29.56
C ASP A 51 -2.37 -27.75 28.56
N LEU A 52 -3.59 -28.08 29.02
CA LEU A 52 -4.81 -28.04 28.21
C LEU A 52 -5.17 -26.62 27.78
N ALA A 53 -5.06 -25.65 28.70
CA ALA A 53 -5.30 -24.24 28.41
C ALA A 53 -4.26 -23.68 27.42
N ALA A 54 -2.98 -24.05 27.59
CA ALA A 54 -1.93 -23.67 26.66
C ALA A 54 -2.15 -24.26 25.25
N ALA A 55 -2.59 -25.53 25.18
CA ALA A 55 -2.91 -26.18 23.91
C ALA A 55 -4.12 -25.54 23.22
N ASP A 56 -5.22 -25.29 23.93
CA ASP A 56 -6.39 -24.58 23.38
C ASP A 56 -5.97 -23.21 22.81
N ALA A 57 -5.20 -22.43 23.59
CA ALA A 57 -4.69 -21.13 23.13
C ALA A 57 -3.83 -21.24 21.86
N ALA A 58 -2.94 -22.23 21.77
CA ALA A 58 -2.13 -22.46 20.58
C ALA A 58 -2.98 -22.83 19.35
N TRP A 59 -4.02 -23.65 19.53
CA TRP A 59 -4.96 -24.00 18.47
C TRP A 59 -5.81 -22.82 18.01
N GLN A 60 -6.28 -21.98 18.94
CA GLN A 60 -7.00 -20.74 18.57
C GLN A 60 -6.08 -19.81 17.77
N ALA A 61 -4.87 -19.55 18.24
CA ALA A 61 -3.91 -18.69 17.53
C ALA A 61 -3.57 -19.23 16.13
N ARG A 62 -3.47 -20.56 15.98
CA ARG A 62 -3.31 -21.22 14.68
C ARG A 62 -4.49 -20.96 13.76
N ARG A 63 -5.72 -21.14 14.25
CA ARG A 63 -6.94 -20.90 13.46
C ARG A 63 -7.06 -19.44 13.03
N GLU A 64 -6.80 -18.51 13.93
CA GLU A 64 -6.83 -17.06 13.64
C GLU A 64 -5.85 -16.69 12.52
N ARG A 65 -4.62 -17.19 12.57
CA ARG A 65 -3.62 -16.95 11.51
C ARG A 65 -4.04 -17.53 10.16
N ILE A 66 -4.63 -18.74 10.15
CA ILE A 66 -5.15 -19.35 8.92
C ILE A 66 -6.32 -18.53 8.35
N VAL A 67 -7.23 -18.05 9.20
CA VAL A 67 -8.33 -17.19 8.78
C VAL A 67 -7.81 -15.86 8.24
N ALA A 68 -6.85 -15.23 8.92
CA ALA A 68 -6.22 -14.00 8.44
C ALA A 68 -5.55 -14.20 7.08
N LEU A 69 -4.82 -15.30 6.87
CA LEU A 69 -4.21 -15.62 5.58
C LEU A 69 -5.26 -15.83 4.48
N ARG A 70 -6.40 -16.47 4.79
CA ARG A 70 -7.52 -16.60 3.84
C ARG A 70 -8.11 -15.25 3.45
N THR A 71 -8.31 -14.35 4.41
CA THR A 71 -8.79 -12.99 4.13
C THR A 71 -7.81 -12.25 3.22
N LEU A 72 -6.51 -12.30 3.55
CA LEU A 72 -5.46 -11.70 2.73
C LEU A 72 -5.41 -12.29 1.31
N ALA A 73 -5.65 -13.59 1.15
CA ALA A 73 -5.69 -14.23 -0.16
C ALA A 73 -6.83 -13.68 -1.05
N VAL A 74 -8.00 -13.45 -0.45
CA VAL A 74 -9.15 -12.82 -1.14
C VAL A 74 -8.83 -11.37 -1.49
N GLU A 75 -8.28 -10.60 -0.54
CA GLU A 75 -7.88 -9.21 -0.79
C GLU A 75 -6.84 -9.11 -1.92
N LEU A 76 -5.84 -10.00 -1.92
CA LEU A 76 -4.80 -10.08 -2.93
C LEU A 76 -5.39 -10.30 -4.33
N GLU A 77 -6.36 -11.21 -4.44
CA GLU A 77 -7.11 -11.43 -5.69
C GLU A 77 -7.85 -10.18 -6.14
N THR A 78 -8.57 -9.51 -5.24
CA THR A 78 -9.37 -8.32 -5.60
C THR A 78 -8.53 -7.10 -5.99
N LEU A 79 -7.38 -6.88 -5.35
CA LEU A 79 -6.57 -5.67 -5.53
C LEU A 79 -5.45 -5.82 -6.57
N ILE A 80 -4.88 -7.03 -6.68
CA ILE A 80 -3.71 -7.29 -7.53
C ILE A 80 -4.05 -8.17 -8.72
N GLY A 81 -5.02 -9.07 -8.59
CA GLY A 81 -5.47 -9.94 -9.68
C GLY A 81 -4.35 -10.79 -10.26
N ALA A 82 -4.23 -10.80 -11.59
CA ALA A 82 -3.32 -11.67 -12.35
C ALA A 82 -1.82 -11.45 -12.04
N SER A 83 -1.40 -10.31 -11.49
CA SER A 83 0.00 -10.06 -11.14
C SER A 83 0.47 -10.79 -9.88
N SER A 84 -0.44 -11.46 -9.16
CA SER A 84 -0.16 -12.16 -7.90
C SER A 84 -0.28 -13.69 -8.00
N THR A 85 -0.34 -14.25 -9.21
CA THR A 85 -0.62 -15.68 -9.46
C THR A 85 0.28 -16.63 -8.67
N GLU A 86 1.59 -16.36 -8.62
CA GLU A 86 2.56 -17.18 -7.90
C GLU A 86 2.33 -17.15 -6.38
N LEU A 87 2.22 -15.95 -5.79
CA LEU A 87 1.96 -15.80 -4.36
C LEU A 87 0.62 -16.43 -3.96
N ARG A 88 -0.41 -16.28 -4.80
CA ARG A 88 -1.71 -16.92 -4.60
C ARG A 88 -1.62 -18.45 -4.63
N ALA A 89 -0.83 -19.02 -5.55
CA ALA A 89 -0.64 -20.46 -5.62
C ALA A 89 0.06 -20.99 -4.36
N GLN A 90 1.08 -20.29 -3.87
CA GLN A 90 1.77 -20.64 -2.62
C GLN A 90 0.85 -20.57 -1.40
N VAL A 91 0.01 -19.53 -1.32
CA VAL A 91 -0.99 -19.40 -0.25
C VAL A 91 -2.04 -20.52 -0.33
N ALA A 92 -2.54 -20.84 -1.52
CA ALA A 92 -3.50 -21.93 -1.70
C ALA A 92 -2.92 -23.29 -1.30
N ALA A 93 -1.67 -23.58 -1.70
CA ALA A 93 -0.98 -24.82 -1.32
C ALA A 93 -0.76 -24.92 0.21
N CYS A 94 -0.35 -23.81 0.84
CA CYS A 94 -0.19 -23.75 2.29
C CYS A 94 -1.53 -24.01 3.01
N LEU A 95 -2.61 -23.37 2.57
CA LEU A 95 -3.94 -23.50 3.17
C LEU A 95 -4.59 -24.88 2.94
N ALA A 96 -4.19 -25.61 1.90
CA ALA A 96 -4.65 -26.97 1.62
C ALA A 96 -3.95 -28.02 2.50
N THR A 97 -2.84 -27.67 3.16
CA THR A 97 -2.06 -28.59 3.98
C THR A 97 -2.63 -28.65 5.41
N PRO A 98 -3.12 -29.81 5.90
CA PRO A 98 -3.76 -29.93 7.23
C PRO A 98 -2.85 -29.48 8.38
N GLU A 99 -1.56 -29.81 8.28
CA GLU A 99 -0.52 -29.46 9.25
C GLU A 99 0.45 -28.40 8.69
N ALA A 100 -0.10 -27.36 8.05
CA ALA A 100 0.70 -26.23 7.58
C ALA A 100 1.66 -25.69 8.67
N ASP A 101 2.90 -25.42 8.30
CA ASP A 101 3.88 -24.81 9.20
C ASP A 101 3.45 -23.36 9.53
N MET A 102 3.33 -23.04 10.81
CA MET A 102 2.91 -21.71 11.25
C MET A 102 3.93 -20.63 10.96
N ALA A 103 5.22 -20.97 10.84
CA ALA A 103 6.24 -20.04 10.39
C ALA A 103 6.00 -19.67 8.92
N GLN A 104 5.70 -20.66 8.08
CA GLN A 104 5.36 -20.44 6.67
C GLN A 104 4.06 -19.63 6.50
N VAL A 105 3.01 -19.95 7.28
CA VAL A 105 1.76 -19.18 7.29
C VAL A 105 2.03 -17.71 7.62
N GLY A 106 2.86 -17.45 8.64
CA GLY A 106 3.25 -16.09 9.02
C GLY A 106 4.03 -15.37 7.93
N ALA A 107 5.00 -16.04 7.29
CA ALA A 107 5.78 -15.46 6.20
C ALA A 107 4.90 -15.10 4.98
N LEU A 108 3.98 -15.98 4.60
CA LEU A 108 3.04 -15.74 3.50
C LEU A 108 2.06 -14.60 3.83
N ALA A 109 1.58 -14.52 5.07
CA ALA A 109 0.72 -13.43 5.51
C ALA A 109 1.44 -12.07 5.40
N GLN A 110 2.71 -12.01 5.80
CA GLN A 110 3.51 -10.79 5.67
C GLN A 110 3.71 -10.41 4.20
N GLN A 111 4.07 -11.37 3.34
CA GLN A 111 4.23 -11.11 1.90
C GLN A 111 2.93 -10.61 1.24
N CYS A 112 1.77 -11.17 1.60
CA CYS A 112 0.49 -10.68 1.12
C CYS A 112 0.22 -9.25 1.57
N THR A 113 0.47 -8.96 2.85
CA THR A 113 0.30 -7.62 3.44
C THR A 113 1.16 -6.60 2.71
N ASP A 114 2.44 -6.90 2.50
CA ASP A 114 3.37 -6.01 1.81
C ASP A 114 2.96 -5.76 0.35
N ALA A 115 2.54 -6.82 -0.36
CA ALA A 115 2.07 -6.71 -1.74
C ALA A 115 0.81 -5.83 -1.85
N ILE A 116 -0.15 -6.03 -0.95
CA ILE A 116 -1.38 -5.22 -0.88
C ILE A 116 -1.03 -3.76 -0.57
N ALA A 117 -0.21 -3.52 0.44
CA ALA A 117 0.22 -2.18 0.81
C ALA A 117 0.93 -1.46 -0.35
N GLN A 118 1.83 -2.16 -1.05
CA GLN A 118 2.52 -1.62 -2.21
C GLN A 118 1.56 -1.26 -3.34
N GLN A 119 0.57 -2.12 -3.62
CA GLN A 119 -0.43 -1.86 -4.65
C GLN A 119 -1.32 -0.66 -4.30
N LEU A 120 -1.79 -0.57 -3.05
CA LEU A 120 -2.56 0.57 -2.57
C LEU A 120 -1.75 1.87 -2.67
N HIS A 121 -0.46 1.80 -2.32
CA HIS A 121 0.44 2.95 -2.43
C HIS A 121 0.59 3.43 -3.88
N ARG A 122 0.78 2.51 -4.85
CA ARG A 122 0.82 2.83 -6.28
C ARG A 122 -0.48 3.48 -6.76
N ARG A 123 -1.64 2.89 -6.39
CA ARG A 123 -2.96 3.44 -6.75
C ARG A 123 -3.15 4.84 -6.18
N ALA A 124 -2.76 5.06 -4.92
CA ALA A 124 -2.85 6.37 -4.28
C ALA A 124 -1.94 7.41 -4.97
N ALA A 125 -0.73 7.02 -5.41
CA ALA A 125 0.18 7.90 -6.15
C ALA A 125 -0.38 8.31 -7.53
N VAL A 126 -1.07 7.39 -8.23
CA VAL A 126 -1.80 7.71 -9.47
C VAL A 126 -2.94 8.68 -9.19
N ALA A 127 -3.80 8.36 -8.21
CA ALA A 127 -4.94 9.19 -7.84
C ALA A 127 -4.52 10.62 -7.45
N ARG A 128 -3.42 10.78 -6.69
CA ARG A 128 -2.87 12.09 -6.33
C ARG A 128 -2.44 12.90 -7.56
N ARG A 129 -1.68 12.29 -8.49
CA ARG A 129 -1.25 12.97 -9.72
C ARG A 129 -2.44 13.42 -10.55
N ARG A 130 -3.41 12.52 -10.74
CA ARG A 130 -4.65 12.79 -11.45
C ARG A 130 -5.42 13.95 -10.82
N ALA A 131 -5.61 13.94 -9.50
CA ALA A 131 -6.32 15.01 -8.80
C ALA A 131 -5.67 16.39 -8.99
N VAL A 132 -4.33 16.46 -8.91
CA VAL A 132 -3.58 17.70 -9.14
C VAL A 132 -3.73 18.18 -10.59
N LEU A 133 -3.59 17.29 -11.57
CA LEU A 133 -3.75 17.63 -12.98
C LEU A 133 -5.18 18.08 -13.30
N GLU A 134 -6.21 17.37 -12.83
CA GLU A 134 -7.61 17.76 -13.00
C GLU A 134 -7.92 19.10 -12.32
N GLY A 135 -7.33 19.36 -11.15
CA GLY A 135 -7.42 20.66 -10.48
C GLY A 135 -6.81 21.78 -11.30
N LEU A 136 -5.62 21.57 -11.88
CA LEU A 136 -4.98 22.53 -12.77
C LEU A 136 -5.76 22.72 -14.08
N ALA A 137 -6.31 21.65 -14.66
CA ALA A 137 -7.20 21.73 -15.82
C ALA A 137 -8.42 22.61 -15.54
N SER A 138 -9.02 22.48 -14.36
CA SER A 138 -10.16 23.30 -13.91
C SER A 138 -9.80 24.79 -13.77
N LEU A 139 -8.51 25.11 -13.55
CA LEU A 139 -7.98 26.47 -13.52
C LEU A 139 -7.54 26.98 -14.91
N GLY A 140 -7.75 26.20 -15.98
CA GLY A 140 -7.44 26.57 -17.36
C GLY A 140 -6.03 26.21 -17.82
N TYR A 141 -5.32 25.33 -17.10
CA TYR A 141 -4.06 24.77 -17.57
C TYR A 141 -4.31 23.63 -18.57
N GLU A 142 -3.44 23.54 -19.58
CA GLU A 142 -3.50 22.48 -20.59
C GLU A 142 -2.98 21.17 -20.02
N VAL A 143 -3.90 20.25 -19.74
CA VAL A 143 -3.59 18.84 -19.41
C VAL A 143 -3.83 17.99 -20.65
N ARG A 144 -2.85 17.15 -21.00
CA ARG A 144 -2.93 16.25 -22.15
C ARG A 144 -2.88 14.79 -21.68
N GLU A 145 -3.39 13.91 -22.52
CA GLU A 145 -3.29 12.47 -22.30
C GLU A 145 -1.81 12.05 -22.13
N GLY A 146 -1.55 11.13 -21.20
CA GLY A 146 -0.20 10.65 -20.91
C GLY A 146 0.64 11.54 -19.99
N MET A 147 0.18 12.74 -19.61
CA MET A 147 0.92 13.59 -18.66
C MET A 147 1.06 12.96 -17.27
N GLU A 148 0.08 12.18 -16.82
CA GLU A 148 0.19 11.42 -15.58
C GLU A 148 1.40 10.48 -15.61
N THR A 149 1.53 9.70 -16.69
CA THR A 149 2.61 8.75 -16.92
C THR A 149 3.95 9.45 -17.08
N ALA A 150 4.00 10.52 -17.90
CA ALA A 150 5.19 11.34 -18.08
C ALA A 150 5.68 11.94 -16.75
N TRP A 151 4.77 12.36 -15.87
CA TRP A 151 5.13 12.83 -14.54
C TRP A 151 5.73 11.71 -13.68
N ALA A 152 5.20 10.49 -13.73
CA ALA A 152 5.83 9.36 -13.03
C ALA A 152 7.27 9.11 -13.49
N GLU A 153 7.50 9.15 -14.80
CA GLU A 153 8.78 8.78 -15.40
C GLU A 153 9.83 9.89 -15.27
N ALA A 154 9.45 11.13 -15.59
CA ALA A 154 10.35 12.27 -15.57
C ALA A 154 10.48 12.94 -14.19
N GLY A 155 9.57 12.64 -13.25
CA GLY A 155 9.53 13.25 -11.92
C GLY A 155 8.97 14.67 -11.89
N SER A 156 8.76 15.31 -13.04
CA SER A 156 8.01 16.56 -13.19
C SER A 156 7.35 16.69 -14.56
N VAL A 157 6.34 17.55 -14.64
CA VAL A 157 5.67 17.97 -15.87
C VAL A 157 5.44 19.46 -15.85
N VAL A 158 5.44 20.07 -17.04
CA VAL A 158 5.17 21.50 -17.22
C VAL A 158 3.84 21.69 -17.94
N LEU A 159 2.93 22.43 -17.32
CA LEU A 159 1.64 22.77 -17.86
C LEU A 159 1.61 24.21 -18.36
N ARG A 160 0.96 24.43 -19.49
CA ARG A 160 0.77 25.75 -20.10
C ARG A 160 -0.59 26.30 -19.75
N LYS A 161 -0.74 27.62 -19.85
CA LYS A 161 -2.04 28.28 -19.74
C LYS A 161 -2.18 29.29 -20.86
N ALA A 162 -3.23 29.15 -21.68
CA ALA A 162 -3.46 30.00 -22.84
C ALA A 162 -3.58 31.50 -22.47
N ALA A 163 -4.12 31.80 -21.29
CA ALA A 163 -4.27 33.17 -20.79
C ALA A 163 -2.94 33.86 -20.44
N THR A 164 -1.85 33.11 -20.26
CA THR A 164 -0.52 33.65 -19.94
C THR A 164 0.54 33.07 -20.90
N PRO A 165 0.53 33.48 -22.18
CA PRO A 165 1.48 32.97 -23.17
C PRO A 165 2.93 33.24 -22.74
N GLY A 166 3.81 32.25 -22.95
CA GLY A 166 5.21 32.30 -22.57
C GLY A 166 5.50 31.84 -21.13
N TYR A 167 4.47 31.54 -20.33
CA TYR A 167 4.62 31.06 -18.95
C TYR A 167 3.83 29.78 -18.71
N GLY A 168 4.20 29.07 -17.65
CA GLY A 168 3.51 27.86 -17.23
C GLY A 168 3.78 27.53 -15.77
N VAL A 169 3.35 26.34 -15.39
CA VAL A 169 3.58 25.79 -14.05
C VAL A 169 4.28 24.45 -14.18
N GLU A 170 5.41 24.31 -13.51
CA GLU A 170 6.04 23.01 -13.31
C GLU A 170 5.49 22.38 -12.04
N VAL A 171 4.98 21.16 -12.18
CA VAL A 171 4.56 20.30 -11.08
C VAL A 171 5.54 19.14 -11.03
N GLY A 172 6.24 19.00 -9.92
CA GLY A 172 7.26 17.98 -9.74
C GLY A 172 7.20 17.34 -8.37
N GLY A 173 8.03 16.32 -8.20
CA GLY A 173 8.10 15.53 -6.98
C GLY A 173 7.66 14.10 -7.20
N ARG A 174 8.11 13.24 -6.29
CA ARG A 174 7.73 11.83 -6.27
C ARG A 174 6.37 11.73 -5.58
N ALA A 175 5.32 11.52 -6.37
CA ALA A 175 3.98 11.34 -5.83
C ALA A 175 3.93 10.23 -4.77
N GLU A 176 4.83 9.25 -4.84
CA GLU A 176 5.04 8.18 -3.86
C GLU A 176 5.32 8.72 -2.45
N SER A 177 6.16 9.75 -2.29
CA SER A 177 6.46 10.30 -0.96
C SER A 177 5.36 11.21 -0.41
N GLY A 178 4.31 11.48 -1.20
CA GLY A 178 3.26 12.44 -0.86
C GLY A 178 3.73 13.90 -0.91
N ARG A 179 4.99 14.16 -1.27
CA ARG A 179 5.53 15.52 -1.41
C ARG A 179 5.53 15.97 -2.86
N LEU A 180 5.22 17.23 -3.02
CA LEU A 180 4.90 17.89 -4.27
C LEU A 180 5.61 19.24 -4.27
N GLN A 181 6.30 19.56 -5.35
CA GLN A 181 6.81 20.89 -5.60
C GLN A 181 6.07 21.49 -6.79
N VAL A 182 5.57 22.70 -6.61
CA VAL A 182 4.91 23.43 -7.69
C VAL A 182 5.51 24.82 -7.80
N ARG A 183 5.80 25.25 -9.02
CA ARG A 183 6.41 26.56 -9.29
C ARG A 183 5.94 27.13 -10.62
N ALA A 184 5.84 28.44 -10.69
CA ALA A 184 5.76 29.14 -11.98
C ALA A 184 7.09 28.99 -12.74
N VAL A 185 7.01 28.90 -14.06
CA VAL A 185 8.17 28.76 -14.95
C VAL A 185 8.01 29.64 -16.18
N SER A 186 9.14 30.06 -16.75
CA SER A 186 9.18 30.72 -18.05
C SER A 186 9.40 29.68 -19.15
N LEU A 187 8.62 29.79 -20.22
CA LEU A 187 8.73 28.96 -21.43
C LEU A 187 9.52 29.68 -22.53
N THR A 188 9.97 30.89 -22.26
CA THR A 188 10.75 31.73 -23.16
C THR A 188 12.04 32.17 -22.46
N ASP A 189 13.09 32.33 -23.25
CA ASP A 189 14.38 32.80 -22.72
C ASP A 189 14.41 34.33 -22.49
N THR A 190 13.39 35.04 -22.98
CA THR A 190 13.21 36.48 -22.73
C THR A 190 12.80 36.72 -21.29
N ARG A 191 13.67 37.37 -20.51
CA ARG A 191 13.40 37.73 -19.12
C ARG A 191 12.79 39.11 -18.99
N ASP A 192 11.66 39.17 -18.32
CA ASP A 192 10.99 40.41 -17.90
C ASP A 192 10.61 40.26 -16.43
N ARG A 193 11.38 40.91 -15.54
CA ARG A 193 11.19 40.79 -14.09
C ARG A 193 9.85 41.32 -13.60
N ALA A 194 9.29 42.34 -14.26
CA ALA A 194 7.99 42.88 -13.85
C ALA A 194 6.92 41.83 -14.16
N ARG A 195 6.95 41.29 -15.37
CA ARG A 195 6.03 40.25 -15.80
C ARG A 195 6.20 38.94 -15.03
N GLU A 196 7.43 38.54 -14.71
CA GLU A 196 7.69 37.36 -13.87
C GLU A 196 7.02 37.50 -12.49
N ARG A 197 7.12 38.67 -11.84
CA ARG A 197 6.44 38.94 -10.56
C ARG A 197 4.92 38.92 -10.67
N ASP A 198 4.37 39.44 -11.77
CA ASP A 198 2.93 39.38 -12.03
C ASP A 198 2.45 37.93 -12.19
N ILE A 199 3.22 37.11 -12.92
CA ILE A 199 2.94 35.67 -13.09
C ILE A 199 3.02 34.92 -11.77
N GLU A 200 4.01 35.20 -10.92
CA GLU A 200 4.09 34.62 -9.58
C GLU A 200 2.92 35.05 -8.69
N THR A 201 2.47 36.31 -8.80
CA THR A 201 1.30 36.82 -8.07
C THR A 201 0.03 36.07 -8.47
N ILE A 202 -0.18 35.90 -9.79
CA ILE A 202 -1.30 35.11 -10.33
C ILE A 202 -1.21 33.67 -9.82
N TRP A 203 -0.03 33.06 -9.91
CA TRP A 203 0.22 31.69 -9.47
C TRP A 203 -0.10 31.49 -7.98
N CYS A 204 0.32 32.40 -7.09
CA CYS A 204 -0.01 32.31 -5.67
C CYS A 204 -1.54 32.29 -5.42
N GLY A 205 -2.29 33.12 -6.14
CA GLY A 205 -3.76 33.11 -6.09
C GLY A 205 -4.37 31.81 -6.63
N GLU A 206 -3.84 31.29 -7.73
CA GLU A 206 -4.30 30.04 -8.33
C GLU A 206 -3.96 28.81 -7.50
N PHE A 207 -2.78 28.78 -6.88
CA PHE A 207 -2.41 27.71 -5.95
C PHE A 207 -3.37 27.66 -4.75
N THR A 208 -3.80 28.82 -4.25
CA THR A 208 -4.82 28.89 -3.20
C THR A 208 -6.14 28.30 -3.67
N ARG A 209 -6.58 28.60 -4.91
CA ARG A 209 -7.79 28.01 -5.51
C ARG A 209 -7.65 26.50 -5.75
N LEU A 210 -6.49 26.05 -6.23
CA LEU A 210 -6.18 24.64 -6.42
C LEU A 210 -6.31 23.87 -5.10
N ARG A 211 -5.77 24.42 -4.01
CA ARG A 211 -5.91 23.83 -2.67
C ARG A 211 -7.37 23.70 -2.26
N SER A 212 -8.19 24.73 -2.48
CA SER A 212 -9.63 24.66 -2.20
C SER A 212 -10.33 23.58 -3.04
N LEU A 213 -10.07 23.52 -4.35
CA LEU A 213 -10.67 22.52 -5.24
C LEU A 213 -10.31 21.08 -4.84
N LEU A 214 -9.08 20.87 -4.36
CA LEU A 214 -8.65 19.56 -3.87
C LEU A 214 -9.31 19.24 -2.53
N ALA A 215 -9.41 20.21 -1.62
CA ALA A 215 -10.05 20.05 -0.31
C ALA A 215 -11.53 19.67 -0.44
N ASP A 216 -12.25 20.30 -1.38
CA ASP A 216 -13.66 19.97 -1.69
C ASP A 216 -13.84 18.53 -2.17
N ARG A 217 -12.77 17.91 -2.71
CA ARG A 217 -12.73 16.51 -3.14
C ARG A 217 -12.10 15.57 -2.11
N GLY A 218 -11.91 16.04 -0.88
CA GLY A 218 -11.33 15.27 0.23
C GLY A 218 -9.82 15.09 0.16
N SER A 219 -9.11 15.90 -0.65
CA SER A 219 -7.64 15.90 -0.75
C SER A 219 -7.05 17.17 -0.14
N GLU A 220 -6.14 17.03 0.82
CA GLU A 220 -5.50 18.18 1.47
C GLU A 220 -4.12 18.46 0.89
N LEU A 221 -3.78 19.75 0.71
CA LEU A 221 -2.42 20.20 0.41
C LEU A 221 -1.88 21.11 1.52
N THR A 222 -0.88 20.61 2.24
CA THR A 222 -0.17 21.36 3.28
C THR A 222 1.09 21.99 2.71
N ILE A 223 1.30 23.28 2.97
CA ILE A 223 2.48 24.01 2.51
C ILE A 223 3.63 23.76 3.49
N GLU A 224 4.63 22.97 3.08
CA GLU A 224 5.87 22.79 3.85
C GLU A 224 6.82 23.99 3.71
N LYS A 225 6.87 24.59 2.51
CA LYS A 225 7.73 25.73 2.19
C LYS A 225 7.09 26.58 1.09
N ALA A 226 7.12 27.90 1.27
CA ALA A 226 6.74 28.88 0.26
C ALA A 226 7.87 29.91 0.11
N LEU A 227 8.10 30.37 -1.12
CA LEU A 227 9.01 31.47 -1.43
C LEU A 227 8.16 32.71 -1.73
N ALA A 228 8.67 33.89 -1.38
CA ALA A 228 8.00 35.15 -1.68
C ALA A 228 8.06 35.47 -3.19
N ILE A 229 7.09 36.25 -3.67
CA ILE A 229 7.05 36.72 -5.05
C ILE A 229 8.35 37.51 -5.37
N GLY A 230 9.04 37.11 -6.43
CA GLY A 230 10.30 37.68 -6.88
C GLY A 230 11.50 37.31 -6.02
N GLU A 231 11.38 36.39 -5.06
CA GLU A 231 12.51 35.93 -4.23
C GLU A 231 13.54 35.17 -5.07
N VAL A 232 13.08 34.36 -6.02
CA VAL A 232 13.93 33.58 -6.92
C VAL A 232 13.46 33.80 -8.37
N PRO A 233 14.37 34.01 -9.33
CA PRO A 233 13.98 34.13 -10.74
C PRO A 233 13.25 32.89 -11.23
N LEU A 234 12.29 33.06 -12.15
CA LEU A 234 11.60 31.92 -12.73
C LEU A 234 12.58 30.97 -13.43
N LYS A 235 12.37 29.67 -13.24
CA LYS A 235 13.10 28.64 -13.98
C LYS A 235 12.70 28.75 -15.46
N VAL A 236 13.70 28.86 -16.33
CA VAL A 236 13.50 28.79 -17.78
C VAL A 236 13.53 27.31 -18.18
N ILE A 237 12.53 26.87 -18.94
CA ILE A 237 12.49 25.51 -19.49
C ILE A 237 13.21 25.52 -20.85
N GLU A 238 14.46 25.08 -20.86
CA GLU A 238 15.28 24.99 -22.07
C GLU A 238 14.81 23.86 -23.00
N GLY A 239 14.81 24.14 -24.31
CA GLY A 239 14.28 23.23 -25.32
C GLY A 239 12.76 23.32 -25.36
N GLY A 240 12.24 24.21 -26.22
CA GLY A 240 10.81 24.42 -26.41
C GLY A 240 10.06 23.10 -26.40
N TYR A 241 9.07 23.00 -25.51
CA TYR A 241 8.11 21.90 -25.36
C TYR A 241 8.29 20.81 -26.43
N LYS A 242 9.11 19.79 -26.13
CA LYS A 242 9.07 18.55 -26.87
C LYS A 242 7.78 17.85 -26.46
N GLY A 243 6.67 18.30 -27.04
CA GLY A 243 5.54 17.42 -27.25
C GLY A 243 6.07 16.17 -27.90
N SER A 244 5.78 15.02 -27.31
CA SER A 244 6.05 13.69 -27.85
C SER A 244 5.98 13.69 -29.38
N SER A 245 7.15 13.67 -30.01
CA SER A 245 7.31 13.46 -31.45
C SER A 245 8.16 12.22 -31.62
N GLU A 246 7.50 11.21 -32.19
CA GLU A 246 8.05 10.07 -32.93
C GLU A 246 8.85 9.01 -32.15
N ALA A 247 8.15 7.89 -31.95
CA ALA A 247 8.77 6.56 -32.02
C ALA A 247 9.57 6.46 -33.33
N THR A 248 10.88 6.67 -33.25
CA THR A 248 11.79 6.26 -34.30
C THR A 248 12.25 4.84 -34.00
N GLY A 249 11.60 3.89 -34.69
CA GLY A 249 12.11 2.53 -34.83
C GLY A 249 13.52 2.57 -35.40
N SER A 250 14.49 2.13 -34.60
CA SER A 250 15.86 1.93 -35.03
C SER A 250 15.91 0.73 -35.98
N SER A 251 15.82 1.03 -37.29
CA SER A 251 16.20 0.08 -38.35
C SER A 251 17.70 -0.15 -38.29
N ALA A 252 18.07 -1.38 -37.97
CA ALA A 252 19.44 -1.89 -38.03
C ALA A 252 20.04 -1.70 -39.43
N LYS A 253 21.05 -0.83 -39.55
CA LYS A 253 22.02 -0.89 -40.65
C LYS A 253 23.06 -1.96 -40.30
N LYS A 254 22.90 -3.15 -40.89
CA LYS A 254 24.02 -4.05 -41.18
C LYS A 254 24.79 -3.44 -42.35
N ASN A 255 26.06 -3.11 -42.14
CA ASN A 255 27.02 -2.99 -43.23
C ASN A 255 28.21 -3.88 -42.91
N SER A 256 28.39 -4.88 -43.77
CA SER A 256 29.60 -5.68 -43.92
C SER A 256 30.80 -4.81 -44.30
N SER A 257 31.95 -5.16 -43.74
CA SER A 257 33.24 -5.32 -44.43
C SER A 257 34.08 -6.31 -43.63
#